data_AF-A0A4R4KDD1-F1
#
_entry.id   AF-A0A4R4KDD1-F1
#
_cell.length_a   1.000
_cell.length_b   1.000
_cell.length_c   1.000
_cell.angle_alpha   90.00
_cell.angle_beta   90.00
_cell.angle_gamma   90.00
#
_symmetry.space_group_name_H-M   'P 1'
#
loop_
_entity.id
_entity.type
_entity.pdbx_description
1 polymer ?
#
loop_
_entity_poly.entity_id
_entity_poly.type
_entity_poly.pdbx_seq_one_letter_code
_entity_poly.pdbx_strand_id
1 'polypeptide(L)'
;MRCTDCINRITQLIICFIGLTFQVGLAQCPVSIPNLRDYGTGSYTLKRIGTTCLPATVSLEPSKSGFDFTNVIYNYTGGAIHPDSLTTDTTHTYRRPGVYTLVVFSETDGRKLIACPRVVVPDTVPPTVRLLPCGSSSVKILFDSNQPFPYDTYWVSWGDGNIEEVNPFFKAVGHTYAQSIPRRIAVWGVQRPGTCKSNETILRFEPGNQIQKPVLSELKMQDALSGELSISNPLQTELLLLRKRESGAWESTGRTLNKKNEALRVVVDSLNSVCFKVQPTDTCMLESYISEPICSAVFTLEAKEKANELAWYYSNEVSSPAVILMKDNVSVPIPQQSAGRFSDSELSCRKSHCYQLIIQTGNARFLSNPVCRQTPFSACSQAFSLFVPDAFSPNGDGINDTFEVKGEGLDNFTIQIFNGWGNVLFQSNSLSNSWNGTVQDLPVSSGYFTYKIQFTDKSSGERFTKTGAVILLK
;
A
#
# COMPACT_ATOMS: atom_id res chain seq x y z
N MET A 1 18.94 -56.21 -35.80
CA MET A 1 18.04 -56.45 -36.94
C MET A 1 17.62 -55.09 -37.51
N ARG A 2 18.04 -54.82 -38.75
CA ARG A 2 17.44 -53.95 -39.81
C ARG A 2 16.95 -52.54 -39.39
N CYS A 3 17.56 -51.41 -39.76
CA CYS A 3 18.12 -50.92 -41.04
C CYS A 3 17.09 -50.83 -42.17
N THR A 4 16.80 -49.62 -42.65
CA THR A 4 16.73 -49.14 -44.08
C THR A 4 15.86 -47.87 -44.14
N ASP A 5 16.43 -46.69 -44.36
CA ASP A 5 16.91 -46.13 -45.63
C ASP A 5 15.80 -45.63 -46.56
N CYS A 6 15.79 -44.32 -46.80
CA CYS A 6 16.14 -43.75 -48.10
C CYS A 6 16.44 -42.24 -47.93
N ILE A 7 17.71 -41.81 -48.04
CA ILE A 7 18.42 -41.44 -49.29
C ILE A 7 17.96 -40.03 -49.75
N ASN A 8 18.81 -39.03 -50.02
CA ASN A 8 20.27 -38.94 -50.15
C ASN A 8 20.64 -37.43 -50.17
N ARG A 9 21.68 -36.99 -49.45
CA ARG A 9 23.07 -36.71 -49.95
C ARG A 9 23.15 -35.53 -50.93
N ILE A 10 23.99 -34.51 -50.75
CA ILE A 10 25.47 -34.45 -50.87
C ILE A 10 25.80 -32.93 -50.84
N THR A 11 26.94 -32.34 -50.46
CA THR A 11 28.15 -32.63 -49.67
C THR A 11 28.88 -31.26 -49.60
N GLN A 12 29.70 -31.09 -48.56
CA GLN A 12 30.64 -30.00 -48.28
C GLN A 12 31.30 -29.27 -49.47
N LEU A 13 31.62 -27.99 -49.30
CA LEU A 13 32.90 -27.43 -49.79
C LEU A 13 33.34 -26.14 -49.04
N ILE A 14 34.44 -26.29 -48.29
CA ILE A 14 35.66 -25.47 -48.17
C ILE A 14 35.56 -23.92 -48.25
N ILE A 15 36.19 -23.30 -47.26
CA ILE A 15 36.48 -21.88 -47.02
C ILE A 15 37.23 -21.22 -48.19
N CYS A 16 36.78 -20.03 -48.63
CA CYS A 16 37.64 -19.07 -49.32
C CYS A 16 37.29 -17.63 -48.91
N PHE A 17 38.30 -16.91 -48.41
CA PHE A 17 38.29 -15.49 -48.11
C PHE A 17 38.13 -14.69 -49.42
N ILE A 18 36.97 -14.06 -49.65
CA ILE A 18 36.77 -13.08 -50.74
C ILE A 18 35.86 -11.97 -50.18
N GLY A 19 36.23 -10.71 -50.42
CA GLY A 19 35.48 -9.53 -49.98
C GLY A 19 34.00 -9.64 -50.32
N LEU A 20 33.16 -9.36 -49.32
CA LEU A 20 31.70 -9.35 -49.41
C LEU A 20 31.23 -8.32 -50.44
N THR A 21 31.12 -8.74 -51.69
CA THR A 21 30.12 -8.19 -52.61
C THR A 21 28.80 -8.87 -52.25
N PHE A 22 27.93 -8.16 -51.55
CA PHE A 22 26.58 -8.64 -51.30
C PHE A 22 25.87 -8.83 -52.64
N GLN A 23 25.59 -10.08 -53.00
CA GLN A 23 24.66 -10.41 -54.07
C GLN A 23 23.27 -10.01 -53.57
N VAL A 24 22.82 -8.82 -53.95
CA VAL A 24 21.51 -8.28 -53.57
C VAL A 24 20.45 -9.17 -54.21
N GLY A 25 19.65 -9.88 -53.39
CA GLY A 25 18.50 -10.62 -53.88
C GLY A 25 17.59 -9.69 -54.69
N LEU A 26 17.11 -10.16 -55.84
CA LEU A 26 16.22 -9.41 -56.74
C LEU A 26 14.96 -8.96 -55.97
N ALA A 27 14.98 -7.74 -55.43
CA ALA A 27 13.77 -7.12 -54.92
C ALA A 27 12.83 -6.90 -56.10
N GLN A 28 11.77 -7.69 -56.21
CA GLN A 28 10.76 -7.53 -57.25
C GLN A 28 10.05 -6.18 -57.07
N CYS A 29 9.93 -5.44 -58.16
CA CYS A 29 9.18 -4.20 -58.18
C CYS A 29 7.71 -4.42 -57.76
N PRO A 30 7.10 -3.48 -57.00
CA PRO A 30 5.69 -3.58 -56.64
C PRO A 30 4.81 -3.75 -57.88
N VAL A 31 3.89 -4.73 -57.86
CA VAL A 31 2.96 -5.00 -58.96
C VAL A 31 1.96 -3.87 -59.24
N SER A 32 1.87 -2.90 -58.33
CA SER A 32 1.07 -1.68 -58.49
C SER A 32 1.64 -0.71 -59.52
N ILE A 33 2.89 -0.91 -59.96
CA ILE A 33 3.51 -0.10 -61.01
C ILE A 33 2.84 -0.46 -62.35
N PRO A 34 2.20 0.49 -63.05
CA PRO A 34 1.58 0.22 -64.34
C PRO A 34 2.59 -0.26 -65.38
N ASN A 35 2.17 -1.17 -66.26
CA ASN A 35 2.97 -1.64 -67.39
C ASN A 35 4.36 -2.19 -67.01
N LEU A 36 4.50 -2.75 -65.80
CA LEU A 36 5.78 -3.26 -65.29
C LEU A 36 6.42 -4.33 -66.22
N ARG A 37 5.60 -5.02 -67.02
CA ARG A 37 6.04 -6.03 -68.02
C ARG A 37 6.82 -5.43 -69.20
N ASP A 38 6.68 -4.13 -69.44
CA ASP A 38 7.33 -3.43 -70.56
C ASP A 38 8.80 -3.09 -70.25
N TYR A 39 9.25 -3.31 -69.01
CA TYR A 39 10.59 -3.02 -68.54
C TYR A 39 11.41 -4.32 -68.37
N GLY A 40 12.68 -4.28 -68.80
CA GLY A 40 13.66 -5.27 -68.39
C GLY A 40 14.14 -5.04 -66.95
N THR A 41 14.87 -6.00 -66.38
CA THR A 41 15.47 -5.85 -65.06
C THR A 41 16.66 -4.89 -65.10
N GLY A 42 16.57 -3.79 -64.36
CA GLY A 42 17.66 -2.82 -64.21
C GLY A 42 18.78 -3.33 -63.31
N SER A 43 20.00 -2.89 -63.59
CA SER A 43 21.19 -3.19 -62.80
C SER A 43 21.72 -1.89 -62.19
N TYR A 44 21.74 -1.80 -60.87
CA TYR A 44 22.08 -0.58 -60.13
C TYR A 44 23.07 -0.88 -59.02
N THR A 45 23.87 0.13 -58.65
CA THR A 45 24.65 0.12 -57.41
C THR A 45 24.05 1.17 -56.49
N LEU A 46 23.39 0.72 -55.42
CA LEU A 46 22.94 1.60 -54.35
C LEU A 46 24.05 1.71 -53.31
N LYS A 47 24.72 2.86 -53.25
CA LYS A 47 25.70 3.17 -52.21
C LYS A 47 25.03 3.97 -51.10
N ARG A 48 25.25 3.56 -49.85
CA ARG A 48 24.90 4.42 -48.70
C ARG A 48 26.06 5.41 -48.50
N ILE A 49 25.75 6.71 -48.51
CA ILE A 49 26.72 7.76 -48.24
C ILE A 49 26.59 8.17 -46.77
N GLY A 50 27.65 7.94 -45.99
CA GLY A 50 27.66 8.23 -44.57
C GLY A 50 26.94 7.15 -43.75
N THR A 51 26.18 7.56 -42.73
CA THR A 51 25.53 6.61 -41.81
C THR A 51 24.27 5.99 -42.45
N THR A 52 23.92 4.77 -42.05
CA THR A 52 22.64 4.14 -42.42
C THR A 52 21.44 4.73 -41.66
N CYS A 53 21.69 5.71 -40.78
CA CYS A 53 20.80 6.26 -39.77
C CYS A 53 20.43 7.69 -40.12
N LEU A 54 19.50 8.28 -39.37
CA LEU A 54 19.02 9.63 -39.65
C LEU A 54 20.07 10.72 -39.37
N PRO A 55 20.26 11.70 -40.28
CA PRO A 55 19.76 11.73 -41.66
C PRO A 55 20.52 10.73 -42.56
N ALA A 56 19.78 9.86 -43.27
CA ALA A 56 20.38 8.78 -44.06
C ALA A 56 20.46 9.18 -45.53
N THR A 57 21.66 9.26 -46.09
CA THR A 57 21.85 9.61 -47.50
C THR A 57 22.17 8.37 -48.32
N VAL A 58 21.48 8.22 -49.44
CA VAL A 58 21.77 7.18 -50.44
C VAL A 58 22.19 7.84 -51.74
N SER A 59 23.06 7.14 -52.48
CA SER A 59 23.49 7.50 -53.81
C SER A 59 23.29 6.32 -54.75
N LEU A 60 22.81 6.63 -55.94
CA LEU A 60 22.61 5.69 -57.03
C LEU A 60 23.72 5.87 -58.05
N GLU A 61 24.38 4.78 -58.37
CA GLU A 61 25.35 4.71 -59.46
C GLU A 61 24.96 3.61 -60.44
N PRO A 62 25.21 3.79 -61.76
CA PRO A 62 25.13 2.71 -62.72
C PRO A 62 26.05 1.56 -62.28
N SER A 63 25.53 0.34 -62.32
CA SER A 63 26.30 -0.84 -61.90
C SER A 63 27.35 -1.30 -62.91
N LYS A 64 27.23 -0.88 -64.17
CA LYS A 64 28.11 -1.21 -65.30
C LYS A 64 28.11 -0.06 -66.32
N SER A 65 29.17 0.04 -67.12
CA SER A 65 29.23 0.92 -68.28
C SER A 65 28.20 0.53 -69.34
N GLY A 66 27.55 1.50 -69.98
CA GLY A 66 26.49 1.26 -70.98
C GLY A 66 25.06 1.21 -70.42
N PHE A 67 24.88 1.54 -69.14
CA PHE A 67 23.58 1.74 -68.51
C PHE A 67 23.41 3.22 -68.17
N ASP A 68 22.48 3.89 -68.83
CA ASP A 68 22.18 5.29 -68.61
C ASP A 68 21.08 5.41 -67.55
N PHE A 69 21.40 6.09 -66.45
CA PHE A 69 20.42 6.43 -65.43
C PHE A 69 19.46 7.48 -65.97
N THR A 70 18.15 7.20 -65.91
CA THR A 70 17.14 8.12 -66.46
C THR A 70 16.40 8.86 -65.37
N ASN A 71 15.72 8.15 -64.47
CA ASN A 71 14.91 8.76 -63.40
C ASN A 71 14.85 7.86 -62.17
N VAL A 72 14.49 8.43 -61.02
CA VAL A 72 14.20 7.70 -59.80
C VAL A 72 13.03 8.31 -59.02
N ILE A 73 12.31 7.44 -58.31
CA ILE A 73 11.39 7.79 -57.22
C ILE A 73 12.01 7.29 -55.92
N TYR A 74 12.30 8.19 -54.98
CA TYR A 74 12.94 7.81 -53.70
C TYR A 74 11.97 7.28 -52.64
N ASN A 75 10.66 7.51 -52.81
CA ASN A 75 9.63 6.96 -51.94
C ASN A 75 8.35 6.65 -52.72
N TYR A 76 8.27 5.45 -53.29
CA TYR A 76 7.08 4.97 -53.96
C TYR A 76 6.11 4.35 -52.96
N THR A 77 4.91 4.93 -52.89
CA THR A 77 3.83 4.54 -51.95
C THR A 77 2.72 3.72 -52.60
N GLY A 78 2.82 3.40 -53.90
CA GLY A 78 1.82 2.65 -54.65
C GLY A 78 1.06 3.48 -55.69
N GLY A 79 0.42 2.80 -56.65
CA GLY A 79 -0.40 3.43 -57.69
C GLY A 79 0.36 3.88 -58.94
N ALA A 80 -0.28 4.72 -59.74
CA ALA A 80 0.29 5.25 -60.97
C ALA A 80 1.50 6.16 -60.69
N ILE A 81 2.50 6.11 -61.58
CA ILE A 81 3.68 6.95 -61.48
C ILE A 81 3.33 8.34 -62.02
N HIS A 82 3.45 9.36 -61.18
CA HIS A 82 3.22 10.75 -61.54
C HIS A 82 4.53 11.41 -62.01
N PRO A 83 4.55 12.21 -63.09
CA PRO A 83 5.76 12.88 -63.57
C PRO A 83 6.50 13.67 -62.48
N ASP A 84 5.76 14.37 -61.61
CA ASP A 84 6.33 15.16 -60.50
C ASP A 84 7.04 14.33 -59.42
N SER A 85 6.84 13.01 -59.41
CA SER A 85 7.54 12.09 -58.48
C SER A 85 8.90 11.62 -58.98
N LEU A 86 9.21 11.89 -60.26
CA LEU A 86 10.47 11.53 -60.91
C LEU A 86 11.51 12.62 -60.69
N THR A 87 12.74 12.22 -60.39
CA THR A 87 13.91 13.09 -60.38
C THR A 87 15.08 12.42 -61.09
N THR A 88 15.99 13.25 -61.63
CA THR A 88 17.30 12.82 -62.14
C THR A 88 18.38 12.86 -61.06
N ASP A 89 18.07 13.36 -59.86
CA ASP A 89 19.02 13.42 -58.76
C ASP A 89 19.46 12.02 -58.35
N THR A 90 20.77 11.79 -58.39
CA THR A 90 21.38 10.51 -58.02
C THR A 90 21.55 10.36 -56.51
N THR A 91 21.22 11.38 -55.71
CA THR A 91 21.30 11.34 -54.25
C THR A 91 20.01 11.77 -53.56
N HIS A 92 19.72 11.18 -52.40
CA HIS A 92 18.58 11.56 -51.56
C HIS A 92 18.87 11.35 -50.08
N THR A 93 18.35 12.25 -49.24
CA THR A 93 18.52 12.21 -47.79
C THR A 93 17.18 12.01 -47.08
N TYR A 94 17.03 10.87 -46.41
CA TYR A 94 15.89 10.56 -45.56
C TYR A 94 16.04 11.21 -44.18
N ARG A 95 14.98 11.89 -43.72
CA ARG A 95 14.94 12.60 -42.42
C ARG A 95 13.95 12.00 -41.42
N ARG A 96 13.25 10.93 -41.78
CA ARG A 96 12.32 10.20 -40.92
C ARG A 96 12.63 8.70 -40.96
N PRO A 97 12.39 7.95 -39.88
CA PRO A 97 12.60 6.52 -39.89
C PRO A 97 11.51 5.87 -40.76
N GLY A 98 11.85 4.74 -41.39
CA GLY A 98 10.91 4.03 -42.24
C GLY A 98 11.57 3.07 -43.23
N VAL A 99 10.71 2.35 -43.96
CA VAL A 99 11.10 1.52 -45.09
C VAL A 99 10.62 2.20 -46.36
N TYR A 100 11.57 2.67 -47.16
CA TYR A 100 11.32 3.39 -48.39
C TYR A 100 11.52 2.46 -49.58
N THR A 101 10.54 2.42 -50.49
CA THR A 101 10.68 1.68 -51.75
C THR A 101 11.13 2.67 -52.82
N LEU A 102 12.28 2.41 -53.43
CA LEU A 102 12.76 3.19 -54.55
C LEU A 102 12.22 2.57 -55.84
N VAL A 103 12.05 3.39 -56.87
CA VAL A 103 11.81 2.91 -58.24
C VAL A 103 12.83 3.59 -59.14
N VAL A 104 13.78 2.82 -59.63
CA VAL A 104 14.93 3.29 -60.41
C VAL A 104 14.73 2.90 -61.87
N PHE A 105 14.77 3.88 -62.75
CA PHE A 105 14.67 3.72 -64.20
C PHE A 105 16.04 3.89 -64.85
N SER A 106 16.36 2.99 -65.78
CA SER A 106 17.59 3.05 -66.58
C SER A 106 17.34 2.60 -68.01
N GLU A 107 18.26 2.90 -68.91
CA GLU A 107 18.21 2.50 -70.32
C GLU A 107 19.54 1.90 -70.76
N THR A 108 19.48 0.89 -71.64
CA THR A 108 20.66 0.31 -72.30
C THR A 108 20.26 -0.16 -73.69
N ASP A 109 21.03 0.20 -74.73
CA ASP A 109 20.78 -0.17 -76.13
C ASP A 109 19.31 0.03 -76.58
N GLY A 110 18.68 1.14 -76.16
CA GLY A 110 17.28 1.48 -76.47
C GLY A 110 16.22 0.69 -75.69
N ARG A 111 16.60 -0.13 -74.70
CA ARG A 111 15.69 -0.90 -73.85
C ARG A 111 15.53 -0.23 -72.48
N LYS A 112 14.27 -0.01 -72.08
CA LYS A 112 13.92 0.51 -70.75
C LYS A 112 14.04 -0.57 -69.68
N LEU A 113 14.63 -0.20 -68.56
CA LEU A 113 14.88 -1.08 -67.43
C LEU A 113 14.36 -0.47 -66.13
N ILE A 114 13.95 -1.33 -65.20
CA ILE A 114 13.44 -0.92 -63.88
C ILE A 114 14.03 -1.76 -62.75
N ALA A 115 14.29 -1.13 -61.60
CA ALA A 115 14.69 -1.80 -60.38
C ALA A 115 14.09 -1.12 -59.15
N CYS A 116 13.72 -1.91 -58.13
CA CYS A 116 13.02 -1.38 -56.96
C CYS A 116 13.67 -1.78 -55.64
N PRO A 117 14.85 -1.23 -55.30
CA PRO A 117 15.48 -1.47 -54.01
C PRO A 117 14.64 -0.91 -52.87
N ARG A 118 14.82 -1.51 -51.68
CA ARG A 118 14.30 -0.95 -50.43
C ARG A 118 15.42 -0.29 -49.64
N VAL A 119 15.16 0.89 -49.12
CA VAL A 119 16.02 1.57 -48.15
C VAL A 119 15.33 1.51 -46.79
N VAL A 120 15.94 0.77 -45.87
CA VAL A 120 15.56 0.78 -44.46
C VAL A 120 16.35 1.88 -43.75
N VAL A 121 15.62 2.77 -43.08
CA VAL A 121 16.12 3.85 -42.22
C VAL A 121 15.65 3.58 -40.79
N PRO A 122 16.53 3.09 -39.90
CA PRO A 122 16.18 2.76 -38.52
C PRO A 122 15.72 3.96 -37.67
N ASP A 123 14.97 3.67 -36.61
CA ASP A 123 14.56 4.65 -35.59
C ASP A 123 15.69 4.94 -34.58
N THR A 124 15.72 6.16 -34.03
CA THR A 124 16.72 6.65 -33.07
C THR A 124 16.10 7.09 -31.73
N VAL A 125 14.83 6.77 -31.49
CA VAL A 125 14.11 7.02 -30.23
C VAL A 125 14.86 6.42 -29.02
N PRO A 126 15.09 7.19 -27.95
CA PRO A 126 15.81 6.68 -26.78
C PRO A 126 15.07 5.50 -26.12
N PRO A 127 15.77 4.47 -25.63
CA PRO A 127 15.16 3.32 -24.96
C PRO A 127 14.30 3.70 -23.76
N THR A 128 13.10 3.15 -23.65
CA THR A 128 12.26 3.30 -22.46
C THR A 128 12.74 2.33 -21.38
N VAL A 129 13.42 2.88 -20.37
CA VAL A 129 14.01 2.10 -19.28
C VAL A 129 13.70 2.73 -17.92
N ARG A 130 13.72 1.91 -16.87
CA ARG A 130 13.59 2.37 -15.47
C ARG A 130 14.77 1.91 -14.64
N LEU A 131 15.26 2.78 -13.76
CA LEU A 131 16.28 2.44 -12.77
C LEU A 131 15.63 1.91 -11.50
N LEU A 132 16.11 0.78 -11.01
CA LEU A 132 15.72 0.17 -9.76
C LEU A 132 16.95 0.11 -8.83
N PRO A 133 16.97 0.87 -7.72
CA PRO A 133 18.08 0.79 -6.76
C PRO A 133 18.01 -0.51 -5.94
N CYS A 134 19.13 -1.21 -5.82
CA CYS A 134 19.30 -2.45 -5.07
C CYS A 134 20.25 -2.25 -3.89
N GLY A 135 19.88 -1.34 -2.97
CA GLY A 135 20.73 -0.92 -1.86
C GLY A 135 21.58 0.30 -2.17
N SER A 136 22.65 0.51 -1.39
CA SER A 136 23.49 1.71 -1.44
C SER A 136 24.54 1.69 -2.54
N SER A 137 24.91 0.52 -3.08
CA SER A 137 25.95 0.41 -4.09
C SER A 137 25.56 -0.44 -5.30
N SER A 138 24.32 -0.92 -5.39
CA SER A 138 23.89 -1.75 -6.53
C SER A 138 22.62 -1.21 -7.16
N VAL A 139 22.47 -1.43 -8.47
CA VAL A 139 21.33 -0.98 -9.27
C VAL A 139 20.95 -2.02 -10.31
N LYS A 140 19.71 -1.94 -10.79
CA LYS A 140 19.20 -2.74 -11.90
C LYS A 140 18.43 -1.84 -12.87
N ILE A 141 18.66 -2.01 -14.16
CA ILE A 141 17.90 -1.34 -15.22
C ILE A 141 16.85 -2.33 -15.72
N LEU A 142 15.60 -1.88 -15.83
CA LEU A 142 14.49 -2.62 -16.39
C LEU A 142 14.16 -2.03 -17.77
N PHE A 143 14.10 -2.89 -18.79
CA PHE A 143 13.72 -2.50 -20.16
C PHE A 143 12.21 -2.67 -20.36
N ASP A 144 11.55 -1.68 -20.95
CA ASP A 144 10.13 -1.77 -21.28
C ASP A 144 9.92 -2.72 -22.47
N SER A 145 9.18 -3.81 -22.24
CA SER A 145 8.87 -4.80 -23.29
C SER A 145 7.88 -4.30 -24.33
N ASN A 146 7.19 -3.19 -24.07
CA ASN A 146 6.16 -2.63 -24.95
C ASN A 146 6.68 -1.43 -25.77
N GLN A 147 7.98 -1.16 -25.76
CA GLN A 147 8.55 -0.07 -26.54
C GLN A 147 8.25 -0.26 -28.04
N PRO A 148 7.68 0.75 -28.71
CA PRO A 148 7.54 0.75 -30.16
C PRO A 148 8.94 0.79 -30.78
N PHE A 149 9.27 -0.21 -31.61
CA PHE A 149 10.58 -0.41 -32.24
C PHE A 149 11.70 -0.79 -31.25
N PRO A 150 11.77 -2.08 -30.84
CA PRO A 150 12.89 -2.57 -30.04
C PRO A 150 14.18 -2.61 -30.85
N TYR A 151 15.30 -2.39 -30.16
CA TYR A 151 16.64 -2.42 -30.75
C TYR A 151 17.18 -3.85 -30.83
N ASP A 152 18.17 -4.09 -31.71
CA ASP A 152 18.81 -5.40 -31.81
C ASP A 152 19.71 -5.70 -30.61
N THR A 153 20.36 -4.67 -30.07
CA THR A 153 21.08 -4.71 -28.79
C THR A 153 20.95 -3.39 -28.04
N TYR A 154 21.04 -3.46 -26.71
CA TYR A 154 21.15 -2.29 -25.85
C TYR A 154 22.57 -2.20 -25.29
N TRP A 155 23.00 -0.99 -24.98
CA TRP A 155 24.28 -0.72 -24.36
C TRP A 155 24.04 0.18 -23.15
N VAL A 156 24.71 -0.15 -22.05
CA VAL A 156 24.61 0.57 -20.78
C VAL A 156 25.98 1.05 -20.37
N SER A 157 26.14 2.37 -20.21
CA SER A 157 27.29 2.96 -19.52
C SER A 157 26.90 3.25 -18.08
N TRP A 158 27.59 2.59 -17.14
CA TRP A 158 27.26 2.63 -15.72
C TRP A 158 27.77 3.89 -14.98
N GLY A 159 28.53 4.74 -15.67
CA GLY A 159 29.08 5.98 -15.10
C GLY A 159 30.31 5.80 -14.21
N ASP A 160 30.87 4.59 -14.14
CA ASP A 160 32.10 4.23 -13.42
C ASP A 160 33.23 3.74 -14.36
N GLY A 161 33.04 3.90 -15.67
CA GLY A 161 33.94 3.42 -16.71
C GLY A 161 33.51 2.08 -17.32
N ASN A 162 32.62 1.32 -16.67
CA ASN A 162 32.10 0.09 -17.23
C ASN A 162 31.00 0.36 -18.27
N ILE A 163 31.08 -0.38 -19.38
CA ILE A 163 30.07 -0.38 -20.43
C ILE A 163 29.70 -1.84 -20.71
N GLU A 164 28.41 -2.14 -20.78
CA GLU A 164 27.88 -3.48 -20.97
C GLU A 164 26.94 -3.54 -22.17
N GLU A 165 27.11 -4.55 -23.02
CA GLU A 165 26.17 -4.89 -24.09
C GLU A 165 25.09 -5.85 -23.55
N VAL A 166 23.83 -5.48 -23.73
CA VAL A 166 22.67 -6.19 -23.20
C VAL A 166 21.82 -6.70 -24.35
N ASN A 167 21.60 -8.01 -24.35
CA ASN A 167 20.70 -8.64 -25.30
C ASN A 167 19.24 -8.23 -24.97
N PRO A 168 18.43 -7.76 -25.94
CA PRO A 168 17.03 -7.37 -25.72
C PRO A 168 16.14 -8.48 -25.16
N PHE A 169 16.55 -9.74 -25.31
CA PHE A 169 15.89 -10.87 -24.67
C PHE A 169 15.88 -10.76 -23.13
N PHE A 170 16.94 -10.18 -22.55
CA PHE A 170 16.99 -9.90 -21.12
C PHE A 170 16.19 -8.63 -20.83
N LYS A 171 15.13 -8.77 -20.04
CA LYS A 171 14.27 -7.65 -19.61
C LYS A 171 14.92 -6.76 -18.56
N ALA A 172 16.11 -7.12 -18.07
CA ALA A 172 16.83 -6.36 -17.07
C ALA A 172 18.33 -6.66 -17.07
N VAL A 173 19.13 -5.72 -16.57
CA VAL A 173 20.57 -5.86 -16.31
C VAL A 173 20.94 -5.20 -14.99
N GLY A 174 21.85 -5.79 -14.21
CA GLY A 174 22.24 -5.31 -12.89
C GLY A 174 23.71 -4.94 -12.83
N HIS A 175 24.06 -4.00 -11.95
CA HIS A 175 25.43 -3.55 -11.72
C HIS A 175 25.68 -3.24 -10.25
N THR A 176 26.90 -3.53 -9.79
CA THR A 176 27.36 -3.25 -8.42
C THR A 176 28.58 -2.33 -8.49
N TYR A 177 28.48 -1.19 -7.83
CA TYR A 177 29.54 -0.20 -7.71
C TYR A 177 30.45 -0.52 -6.52
N ALA A 178 31.75 -0.29 -6.69
CA ALA A 178 32.72 -0.38 -5.59
C ALA A 178 32.52 0.72 -4.53
N GLN A 179 31.94 1.86 -4.92
CA GLN A 179 31.72 3.02 -4.05
C GLN A 179 30.29 3.53 -4.19
N SER A 180 29.70 3.87 -3.06
CA SER A 180 28.35 4.40 -2.91
C SER A 180 28.31 5.92 -3.20
N ILE A 181 28.65 6.33 -4.43
CA ILE A 181 28.64 7.74 -4.87
C ILE A 181 27.71 7.98 -6.08
N PRO A 182 27.12 9.19 -6.23
CA PRO A 182 26.23 9.51 -7.34
C PRO A 182 26.80 9.22 -8.73
N ARG A 183 25.99 8.62 -9.60
CA ARG A 183 26.36 8.24 -10.98
C ARG A 183 25.30 8.65 -12.00
N ARG A 184 25.79 9.07 -13.16
CA ARG A 184 24.99 9.23 -14.37
C ARG A 184 25.11 7.95 -15.20
N ILE A 185 23.99 7.26 -15.38
CA ILE A 185 23.91 6.04 -16.20
C ILE A 185 23.30 6.43 -17.55
N ALA A 186 23.90 5.96 -18.64
CA ALA A 186 23.41 6.21 -20.00
C ALA A 186 23.06 4.89 -20.67
N VAL A 187 21.87 4.81 -21.28
CA VAL A 187 21.40 3.63 -22.01
C VAL A 187 21.09 4.04 -23.45
N TRP A 188 21.59 3.30 -24.43
CA TRP A 188 21.24 3.48 -25.84
C TRP A 188 21.01 2.14 -26.53
N GLY A 189 20.18 2.15 -27.57
CA GLY A 189 19.94 1.02 -28.44
C GLY A 189 20.80 1.09 -29.69
N VAL A 190 21.08 -0.07 -30.28
CA VAL A 190 21.81 -0.20 -31.55
C VAL A 190 21.01 -1.08 -32.51
N GLN A 191 20.74 -0.57 -33.72
CA GLN A 191 20.08 -1.31 -34.81
C GLN A 191 21.08 -1.75 -35.89
N ARG A 192 20.95 -2.98 -36.41
CA ARG A 192 21.68 -3.57 -37.54
C ARG A 192 20.83 -3.51 -38.84
N PRO A 193 21.43 -3.56 -40.05
CA PRO A 193 22.85 -3.59 -40.40
C PRO A 193 23.37 -2.17 -40.68
N GLY A 194 24.26 -1.65 -39.83
CA GLY A 194 24.75 -0.27 -39.92
C GLY A 194 24.88 0.45 -38.57
N THR A 195 24.61 -0.26 -37.47
CA THR A 195 24.85 0.14 -36.08
C THR A 195 24.30 1.52 -35.75
N CYS A 196 23.00 1.72 -35.99
CA CYS A 196 22.34 2.97 -35.63
C CYS A 196 22.18 3.06 -34.13
N LYS A 197 23.01 3.92 -33.52
CA LYS A 197 22.90 4.30 -32.12
C LYS A 197 21.68 5.23 -31.94
N SER A 198 20.79 4.87 -31.03
CA SER A 198 19.70 5.74 -30.58
C SER A 198 20.24 6.94 -29.80
N ASN A 199 19.37 7.92 -29.54
CA ASN A 199 19.61 8.86 -28.45
C ASN A 199 19.73 8.13 -27.11
N GLU A 200 20.44 8.74 -26.16
CA GLU A 200 20.65 8.16 -24.83
C GLU A 200 19.49 8.47 -23.87
N THR A 201 19.02 7.44 -23.17
CA THR A 201 18.23 7.60 -21.95
C THR A 201 19.17 7.76 -20.78
N ILE A 202 19.02 8.85 -20.04
CA ILE A 202 19.88 9.20 -18.91
C ILE A 202 19.15 8.94 -17.60
N LEU A 203 19.72 8.06 -16.79
CA LEU A 203 19.26 7.72 -15.45
C LEU A 203 20.25 8.27 -14.43
N ARG A 204 19.76 8.64 -13.24
CA ARG A 204 20.59 9.12 -12.13
C ARG A 204 20.50 8.14 -10.97
N PHE A 205 21.64 7.58 -10.58
CA PHE A 205 21.78 6.82 -9.35
C PHE A 205 22.32 7.74 -8.26
N GLU A 206 21.56 7.88 -7.17
CA GLU A 206 21.89 8.75 -6.04
C GLU A 206 21.99 7.88 -4.77
N PRO A 207 23.17 7.28 -4.50
CA PRO A 207 23.38 6.50 -3.31
C PRO A 207 23.42 7.40 -2.08
N GLY A 208 22.56 7.11 -1.10
CA GLY A 208 22.42 7.91 0.13
C GLY A 208 21.04 8.50 0.35
N ASN A 209 20.20 8.63 -0.69
CA ASN A 209 18.76 8.66 -0.45
C ASN A 209 18.37 7.26 0.02
N GLN A 210 18.10 7.11 1.32
CA GLN A 210 17.56 5.85 1.84
C GLN A 210 16.38 5.47 0.97
N ILE A 211 16.46 4.29 0.35
CA ILE A 211 15.36 3.77 -0.45
C ILE A 211 14.14 3.84 0.45
N GLN A 212 13.13 4.62 0.07
CA GLN A 212 11.95 4.81 0.90
C GLN A 212 11.19 3.49 0.93
N LYS A 213 11.50 2.67 1.94
CA LYS A 213 10.96 1.32 2.13
C LYS A 213 9.43 1.35 2.08
N PRO A 214 8.80 0.26 1.63
CA PRO A 214 7.36 0.17 1.72
C PRO A 214 6.94 0.21 3.19
N VAL A 215 5.83 0.89 3.47
CA VAL A 215 5.32 1.10 4.83
C VAL A 215 3.94 0.50 4.96
N LEU A 216 3.75 -0.33 5.98
CA LEU A 216 2.44 -0.74 6.44
C LEU A 216 2.00 0.24 7.53
N SER A 217 1.18 1.22 7.17
CA SER A 217 0.88 2.36 8.05
C SER A 217 -0.25 2.10 9.03
N GLU A 218 -1.23 1.29 8.64
CA GLU A 218 -2.38 1.00 9.48
C GLU A 218 -2.92 -0.41 9.25
N LEU A 219 -3.22 -1.12 10.33
CA LEU A 219 -4.02 -2.35 10.32
C LEU A 219 -5.25 -2.14 11.22
N LYS A 220 -6.42 -2.02 10.61
CA LYS A 220 -7.68 -1.79 11.32
C LYS A 220 -8.55 -3.04 11.27
N MET A 221 -8.94 -3.58 12.41
CA MET A 221 -9.91 -4.67 12.46
C MET A 221 -11.24 -4.21 11.84
N GLN A 222 -11.88 -5.10 11.08
CA GLN A 222 -13.20 -4.88 10.48
C GLN A 222 -14.23 -5.79 11.17
N ASP A 223 -13.84 -7.05 11.41
CA ASP A 223 -14.60 -8.05 12.15
C ASP A 223 -13.62 -9.01 12.83
N ALA A 224 -14.11 -10.12 13.39
CA ALA A 224 -13.26 -11.07 14.12
C ALA A 224 -12.22 -11.80 13.25
N LEU A 225 -12.40 -11.83 11.92
CA LEU A 225 -11.58 -12.63 10.99
C LEU A 225 -10.99 -11.80 9.84
N SER A 226 -11.29 -10.51 9.76
CA SER A 226 -10.78 -9.62 8.73
C SER A 226 -10.37 -8.25 9.25
N GLY A 227 -9.33 -7.71 8.62
CA GLY A 227 -8.84 -6.36 8.84
C GLY A 227 -8.57 -5.65 7.52
N GLU A 228 -8.44 -4.34 7.57
CA GLU A 228 -8.01 -3.50 6.48
C GLU A 228 -6.57 -3.04 6.72
N LEU A 229 -5.69 -3.37 5.77
CA LEU A 229 -4.26 -3.08 5.82
C LEU A 229 -3.95 -1.97 4.81
N SER A 230 -3.45 -0.84 5.30
CA SER A 230 -3.01 0.31 4.50
C SER A 230 -1.51 0.22 4.20
N ILE A 231 -1.17 0.34 2.92
CA ILE A 231 0.17 0.10 2.38
C ILE A 231 0.61 1.27 1.51
N SER A 232 1.84 1.72 1.72
CA SER A 232 2.56 2.64 0.85
C SER A 232 3.74 1.92 0.20
N ASN A 233 3.82 1.97 -1.12
CA ASN A 233 4.88 1.41 -1.96
C ASN A 233 5.47 2.52 -2.84
N PRO A 234 6.42 3.31 -2.31
CA PRO A 234 6.99 4.47 -3.00
C PRO A 234 7.61 4.19 -4.37
N LEU A 235 8.17 3.00 -4.58
CA LEU A 235 8.82 2.63 -5.84
C LEU A 235 7.86 2.04 -6.89
N GLN A 236 6.59 1.80 -6.53
CA GLN A 236 5.59 1.16 -7.41
C GLN A 236 6.13 -0.14 -8.04
N THR A 237 6.96 -0.85 -7.28
CA THR A 237 7.52 -2.14 -7.67
C THR A 237 6.57 -3.26 -7.26
N GLU A 238 6.72 -4.44 -7.84
CA GLU A 238 5.91 -5.58 -7.46
C GLU A 238 6.35 -6.11 -6.09
N LEU A 239 5.42 -6.11 -5.14
CA LEU A 239 5.60 -6.59 -3.77
C LEU A 239 4.73 -7.83 -3.53
N LEU A 240 5.26 -8.79 -2.78
CA LEU A 240 4.53 -9.92 -2.24
C LEU A 240 4.10 -9.64 -0.81
N LEU A 241 2.81 -9.83 -0.51
CA LEU A 241 2.31 -9.76 0.86
C LEU A 241 2.55 -11.07 1.59
N LEU A 242 3.30 -10.98 2.70
CA LEU A 242 3.57 -12.10 3.60
C LEU A 242 2.73 -11.99 4.87
N ARG A 243 2.44 -13.14 5.46
CA ARG A 243 1.72 -13.28 6.73
C ARG A 243 2.49 -14.24 7.66
N LYS A 244 2.54 -13.91 8.95
CA LYS A 244 3.01 -14.80 10.01
C LYS A 244 1.93 -14.92 11.09
N ARG A 245 1.66 -16.14 11.55
CA ARG A 245 0.80 -16.41 12.72
C ARG A 245 1.72 -16.75 13.89
N GLU A 246 1.38 -16.33 15.12
CA GLU A 246 2.13 -16.56 16.38
C GLU A 246 3.54 -17.18 16.25
N SER A 247 3.64 -18.52 16.20
CA SER A 247 4.89 -19.29 16.15
C SER A 247 5.28 -19.83 14.76
N GLY A 248 4.50 -19.53 13.73
CA GLY A 248 4.72 -19.99 12.35
C GLY A 248 5.85 -19.25 11.62
N ALA A 249 6.20 -19.73 10.43
CA ALA A 249 7.08 -19.00 9.54
C ALA A 249 6.34 -17.85 8.83
N TRP A 250 7.10 -16.94 8.22
CA TRP A 250 6.53 -16.00 7.25
C TRP A 250 6.12 -16.76 5.99
N GLU A 251 4.83 -16.70 5.65
CA GLU A 251 4.24 -17.39 4.50
C GLU A 251 3.71 -16.39 3.48
N SER A 252 3.77 -16.74 2.20
CA SER A 252 3.14 -15.97 1.14
C SER A 252 1.61 -16.05 1.25
N THR A 253 0.95 -14.90 1.11
CA THR A 253 -0.52 -14.86 0.96
C THR A 253 -0.99 -15.11 -0.47
N GLY A 254 -0.05 -15.21 -1.42
CA GLY A 254 -0.33 -15.28 -2.86
C GLY A 254 -0.75 -13.94 -3.49
N ARG A 255 -0.82 -12.85 -2.71
CA ARG A 255 -1.20 -11.52 -3.20
C ARG A 255 0.01 -10.68 -3.57
N THR A 256 -0.02 -10.09 -4.75
CA THR A 256 0.98 -9.11 -5.23
C THR A 256 0.41 -7.70 -5.29
N LEU A 257 1.27 -6.71 -5.11
CA LEU A 257 0.93 -5.28 -4.99
C LEU A 257 1.89 -4.45 -5.83
N ASN A 258 1.39 -3.47 -6.57
CA ASN A 258 2.23 -2.59 -7.42
C ASN A 258 1.81 -1.11 -7.41
N LYS A 259 0.70 -0.76 -6.75
CA LYS A 259 0.24 0.63 -6.65
C LYS A 259 1.04 1.39 -5.60
N LYS A 260 1.15 2.72 -5.78
CA LYS A 260 1.84 3.60 -4.84
C LYS A 260 1.24 3.58 -3.44
N ASN A 261 -0.09 3.63 -3.36
CA ASN A 261 -0.85 3.51 -2.12
C ASN A 261 -2.01 2.55 -2.37
N GLU A 262 -2.28 1.66 -1.42
CA GLU A 262 -3.37 0.69 -1.52
C GLU A 262 -3.86 0.30 -0.12
N ALA A 263 -5.17 0.06 0.00
CA ALA A 263 -5.78 -0.52 1.19
C ALA A 263 -6.38 -1.88 0.82
N LEU A 264 -6.12 -2.90 1.63
CA LEU A 264 -6.47 -4.29 1.33
C LEU A 264 -7.18 -4.93 2.50
N ARG A 265 -8.23 -5.70 2.19
CA ARG A 265 -8.81 -6.62 3.19
C ARG A 265 -7.91 -7.83 3.38
N VAL A 266 -7.42 -8.06 4.59
CA VAL A 266 -6.55 -9.17 4.99
C VAL A 266 -7.27 -10.09 5.98
N VAL A 267 -6.85 -11.37 6.02
CA VAL A 267 -7.40 -12.36 6.95
C VAL A 267 -6.60 -12.31 8.25
N VAL A 268 -7.29 -12.05 9.35
CA VAL A 268 -6.75 -11.97 10.71
C VAL A 268 -7.50 -12.96 11.61
N ASP A 269 -7.15 -12.98 12.89
CA ASP A 269 -7.80 -13.80 13.91
C ASP A 269 -7.92 -12.94 15.18
N SER A 270 -9.09 -12.92 15.82
CA SER A 270 -9.30 -12.22 17.08
C SER A 270 -8.71 -12.94 18.29
N LEU A 271 -8.39 -14.22 18.15
CA LEU A 271 -7.85 -15.07 19.22
C LEU A 271 -6.33 -15.19 19.17
N ASN A 272 -5.72 -14.93 18.01
CA ASN A 272 -4.27 -15.07 17.80
C ASN A 272 -3.70 -13.83 17.09
N SER A 273 -2.52 -13.39 17.49
CA SER A 273 -1.83 -12.29 16.80
C SER A 273 -1.36 -12.73 15.40
N VAL A 274 -1.68 -11.92 14.39
CA VAL A 274 -1.29 -12.15 12.99
C VAL A 274 -0.50 -10.96 12.48
N CYS A 275 0.69 -11.22 11.97
CA CYS A 275 1.61 -10.21 11.45
C CYS A 275 1.65 -10.21 9.92
N PHE A 276 1.87 -9.03 9.35
CA PHE A 276 2.05 -8.80 7.93
C PHE A 276 3.32 -8.03 7.67
N LYS A 277 3.97 -8.33 6.55
CA LYS A 277 5.03 -7.51 5.96
C LYS A 277 4.94 -7.64 4.45
N VAL A 278 5.51 -6.68 3.73
CA VAL A 278 5.66 -6.76 2.28
C VAL A 278 7.13 -6.83 1.92
N GLN A 279 7.44 -7.62 0.89
CA GLN A 279 8.78 -7.75 0.34
C GLN A 279 8.73 -7.69 -1.18
N PRO A 280 9.80 -7.26 -1.86
CA PRO A 280 9.84 -7.27 -3.31
C PRO A 280 9.85 -8.69 -3.88
N THR A 281 9.30 -8.86 -5.08
CA THR A 281 9.44 -10.10 -5.86
C THR A 281 10.82 -10.19 -6.53
N ASP A 282 11.46 -9.06 -6.80
CA ASP A 282 12.81 -8.99 -7.35
C ASP A 282 13.86 -9.26 -6.25
N THR A 283 14.65 -10.32 -6.43
CA THR A 283 15.68 -10.76 -5.48
C THR A 283 16.74 -9.70 -5.19
N CYS A 284 16.99 -8.81 -6.16
CA CYS A 284 17.95 -7.70 -6.03
C CYS A 284 17.60 -6.73 -4.89
N MET A 285 16.32 -6.64 -4.53
CA MET A 285 15.84 -5.70 -3.50
C MET A 285 15.54 -6.35 -2.15
N LEU A 286 15.66 -7.68 -2.03
CA LEU A 286 15.17 -8.41 -0.84
C LEU A 286 15.78 -7.92 0.47
N GLU A 287 17.01 -7.41 0.47
CA GLU A 287 17.63 -6.96 1.73
C GLU A 287 17.36 -5.47 2.02
N SER A 288 17.00 -4.70 1.00
CA SER A 288 16.92 -3.23 1.09
C SER A 288 15.50 -2.66 1.06
N TYR A 289 14.50 -3.43 0.59
CA TYR A 289 13.14 -2.94 0.33
C TYR A 289 12.02 -3.75 1.01
N ILE A 290 12.28 -4.33 2.18
CA ILE A 290 11.26 -5.00 3.00
C ILE A 290 10.64 -3.99 3.99
N SER A 291 9.32 -4.07 4.19
CA SER A 291 8.64 -3.27 5.22
C SER A 291 8.92 -3.81 6.63
N GLU A 292 8.91 -2.92 7.62
CA GLU A 292 8.72 -3.36 9.00
C GLU A 292 7.39 -4.11 9.15
N PRO A 293 7.30 -5.10 10.06
CA PRO A 293 6.07 -5.85 10.27
C PRO A 293 5.02 -5.01 11.02
N ILE A 294 3.75 -5.25 10.70
CA ILE A 294 2.61 -4.78 11.50
C ILE A 294 1.79 -5.99 11.93
N CYS A 295 1.31 -6.01 13.17
CA CYS A 295 0.60 -7.17 13.72
C CYS A 295 -0.76 -6.76 14.30
N SER A 296 -1.73 -7.66 14.20
CA SER A 296 -2.94 -7.58 15.00
C SER A 296 -2.64 -7.90 16.46
N ALA A 297 -3.48 -7.41 17.35
CA ALA A 297 -3.45 -7.78 18.76
C ALA A 297 -4.74 -8.45 19.17
N VAL A 298 -4.61 -9.38 20.10
CA VAL A 298 -5.74 -9.95 20.84
C VAL A 298 -6.13 -8.92 21.90
N PHE A 299 -7.42 -8.59 21.96
CA PHE A 299 -7.96 -7.66 22.95
C PHE A 299 -9.22 -8.24 23.55
N THR A 300 -9.23 -8.35 24.88
CA THR A 300 -10.30 -8.99 25.64
C THR A 300 -10.78 -8.06 26.74
N LEU A 301 -12.08 -8.15 27.01
CA LEU A 301 -12.78 -7.36 28.02
C LEU A 301 -13.74 -8.28 28.77
N GLU A 302 -13.47 -8.46 30.05
CA GLU A 302 -14.28 -9.22 31.00
C GLU A 302 -14.88 -8.26 32.04
N ALA A 303 -16.20 -8.31 32.22
CA ALA A 303 -16.87 -7.52 33.25
C ALA A 303 -16.87 -8.30 34.57
N LYS A 304 -16.26 -7.75 35.61
CA LYS A 304 -16.24 -8.32 36.97
C LYS A 304 -17.06 -7.48 37.94
N GLU A 305 -17.26 -7.98 39.16
CA GLU A 305 -18.19 -7.38 40.11
C GLU A 305 -17.98 -5.88 40.34
N LYS A 306 -16.75 -5.37 40.38
CA LYS A 306 -16.43 -3.97 40.67
C LYS A 306 -15.57 -3.26 39.62
N ALA A 307 -15.24 -3.95 38.53
CA ALA A 307 -14.32 -3.43 37.53
C ALA A 307 -14.50 -4.13 36.20
N ASN A 308 -14.08 -3.47 35.13
CA ASN A 308 -13.87 -4.08 33.83
C ASN A 308 -12.39 -4.47 33.71
N GLU A 309 -12.14 -5.76 33.55
CA GLU A 309 -10.80 -6.32 33.35
C GLU A 309 -10.48 -6.40 31.86
N LEU A 310 -9.45 -5.68 31.46
CA LEU A 310 -8.95 -5.62 30.09
C LEU A 310 -7.64 -6.36 30.00
N ALA A 311 -7.49 -7.19 28.97
CA ALA A 311 -6.22 -7.83 28.67
C ALA A 311 -5.93 -7.81 27.17
N TRP A 312 -4.66 -7.63 26.84
CA TRP A 312 -4.18 -7.62 25.47
C TRP A 312 -2.87 -8.38 25.31
N TYR A 313 -2.70 -8.92 24.11
CA TYR A 313 -1.50 -9.62 23.70
C TYR A 313 -1.19 -9.29 22.24
N TYR A 314 0.09 -9.11 21.93
CA TYR A 314 0.58 -8.85 20.58
C TYR A 314 1.89 -9.61 20.34
N SER A 315 2.17 -9.91 19.07
CA SER A 315 3.37 -10.64 18.67
C SER A 315 4.67 -9.86 18.98
N ASN A 316 5.72 -10.62 19.31
CA ASN A 316 7.09 -10.12 19.50
C ASN A 316 7.78 -9.66 18.20
N GLU A 317 7.17 -9.86 17.03
CA GLU A 317 7.66 -9.27 15.77
C GLU A 317 7.64 -7.74 15.81
N VAL A 318 6.80 -7.16 16.67
CA VAL A 318 6.74 -5.71 16.89
C VAL A 318 7.63 -5.34 18.09
N SER A 319 8.68 -4.58 17.84
CA SER A 319 9.60 -4.13 18.89
C SER A 319 9.11 -2.83 19.54
N SER A 320 9.12 -2.80 20.88
CA SER A 320 8.85 -1.63 21.72
C SER A 320 7.62 -0.79 21.33
N PRO A 321 6.42 -1.38 21.15
CA PRO A 321 5.25 -0.59 20.78
C PRO A 321 4.75 0.28 21.94
N ALA A 322 4.18 1.44 21.61
CA ALA A 322 3.37 2.21 22.53
C ALA A 322 1.92 1.68 22.52
N VAL A 323 1.42 1.30 23.69
CA VAL A 323 0.04 0.84 23.86
C VAL A 323 -0.82 2.00 24.33
N ILE A 324 -1.90 2.27 23.61
CA ILE A 324 -2.87 3.32 23.92
C ILE A 324 -4.24 2.65 24.09
N LEU A 325 -4.85 2.83 25.26
CA LEU A 325 -6.20 2.36 25.55
C LEU A 325 -7.16 3.54 25.49
N MET A 326 -8.21 3.40 24.70
CA MET A 326 -9.29 4.39 24.60
C MET A 326 -10.52 3.86 25.33
N LYS A 327 -11.14 4.69 26.18
CA LYS A 327 -12.46 4.46 26.82
C LYS A 327 -13.39 5.57 26.36
N ASP A 328 -14.50 5.22 25.72
CA ASP A 328 -15.49 6.17 25.21
C ASP A 328 -14.84 7.30 24.36
N ASN A 329 -13.87 6.94 23.51
CA ASN A 329 -13.05 7.85 22.69
C ASN A 329 -12.10 8.80 23.45
N VAL A 330 -11.84 8.55 24.74
CA VAL A 330 -10.86 9.28 25.55
C VAL A 330 -9.71 8.34 25.93
N SER A 331 -8.46 8.82 25.81
CA SER A 331 -7.29 8.03 26.19
C SER A 331 -7.23 7.83 27.71
N VAL A 332 -7.07 6.57 28.14
CA VAL A 332 -6.89 6.20 29.54
C VAL A 332 -5.40 5.97 29.81
N PRO A 333 -4.82 6.59 30.84
CA PRO A 333 -3.43 6.34 31.21
C PRO A 333 -3.29 4.90 31.72
N ILE A 334 -2.40 4.14 31.10
CA ILE A 334 -2.07 2.77 31.51
C ILE A 334 -0.78 2.83 32.35
N PRO A 335 -0.71 2.17 33.52
CA PRO A 335 0.53 2.09 34.28
C PRO A 335 1.67 1.47 33.46
N GLN A 336 2.87 2.04 33.51
CA GLN A 336 4.01 1.62 32.68
C GLN A 336 4.42 0.13 32.85
N GLN A 337 4.00 -0.53 33.94
CA GLN A 337 4.29 -1.94 34.23
C GLN A 337 3.09 -2.88 33.97
N SER A 338 2.05 -2.42 33.28
CA SER A 338 0.93 -3.28 32.90
C SER A 338 1.43 -4.36 31.92
N ALA A 339 1.62 -5.59 32.40
CA ALA A 339 2.01 -6.75 31.60
C ALA A 339 0.85 -7.23 30.69
N GLY A 340 0.31 -6.33 29.86
CA GLY A 340 -0.83 -6.61 28.99
C GLY A 340 -2.18 -6.63 29.68
N ARG A 341 -2.33 -5.99 30.85
CA ARG A 341 -3.57 -6.01 31.66
C ARG A 341 -3.88 -4.66 32.28
N PHE A 342 -5.17 -4.31 32.36
CA PHE A 342 -5.66 -3.10 33.02
C PHE A 342 -7.04 -3.35 33.65
N SER A 343 -7.25 -2.85 34.86
CA SER A 343 -8.53 -2.94 35.57
C SER A 343 -9.14 -1.54 35.68
N ASP A 344 -10.30 -1.35 35.06
CA ASP A 344 -11.05 -0.10 35.11
C ASP A 344 -12.16 -0.18 36.16
N SER A 345 -11.95 0.49 37.28
CA SER A 345 -12.93 0.60 38.38
C SER A 345 -13.72 1.92 38.35
N GLU A 346 -13.33 2.88 37.50
CA GLU A 346 -14.00 4.18 37.38
C GLU A 346 -15.20 4.09 36.41
N LEU A 347 -16.15 3.22 36.72
CA LEU A 347 -17.29 2.94 35.86
C LEU A 347 -18.50 3.80 36.23
N SER A 348 -19.15 4.40 35.24
CA SER A 348 -20.42 5.10 35.44
C SER A 348 -21.57 4.09 35.45
N CYS A 349 -22.40 4.15 36.48
CA CYS A 349 -23.54 3.25 36.63
C CYS A 349 -24.52 3.37 35.45
N ARG A 350 -25.07 2.22 35.04
CA ARG A 350 -26.02 2.10 33.92
C ARG A 350 -25.54 2.67 32.58
N LYS A 351 -24.24 2.97 32.45
CA LYS A 351 -23.60 3.37 31.20
C LYS A 351 -22.94 2.15 30.55
N SER A 352 -22.99 2.09 29.21
CA SER A 352 -22.13 1.20 28.45
C SER A 352 -20.80 1.90 28.22
N HIS A 353 -19.71 1.24 28.58
CA HIS A 353 -18.36 1.72 28.29
C HIS A 353 -17.79 0.91 27.13
N CYS A 354 -17.25 1.62 26.13
CA CYS A 354 -16.63 1.03 24.96
C CYS A 354 -15.12 1.25 25.02
N TYR A 355 -14.37 0.16 24.86
CA TYR A 355 -12.92 0.19 24.91
C TYR A 355 -12.33 -0.16 23.57
N GLN A 356 -11.27 0.53 23.18
CA GLN A 356 -10.53 0.26 21.95
C GLN A 356 -9.03 0.28 22.24
N LEU A 357 -8.33 -0.74 21.73
CA LEU A 357 -6.89 -0.87 21.83
C LEU A 357 -6.23 -0.32 20.57
N ILE A 358 -5.22 0.51 20.76
CA ILE A 358 -4.33 1.00 19.71
C ILE A 358 -2.90 0.60 20.07
N ILE A 359 -2.20 -0.02 19.12
CA ILE A 359 -0.77 -0.32 19.23
C ILE A 359 -0.03 0.50 18.20
N GLN A 360 0.85 1.38 18.65
CA GLN A 360 1.63 2.29 17.82
C GLN A 360 3.10 1.86 17.79
N THR A 361 3.66 1.73 16.59
CA THR A 361 5.07 1.37 16.36
C THR A 361 5.67 2.29 15.32
N GLY A 362 6.47 3.26 15.75
CA GLY A 362 6.93 4.34 14.87
C GLY A 362 5.73 5.05 14.24
N ASN A 363 5.65 5.02 12.91
CA ASN A 363 4.55 5.62 12.14
C ASN A 363 3.40 4.64 11.81
N ALA A 364 3.53 3.37 12.19
CA ALA A 364 2.52 2.33 11.97
C ALA A 364 1.59 2.19 13.17
N ARG A 365 0.32 1.85 12.93
CA ARG A 365 -0.65 1.61 14.01
C ARG A 365 -1.62 0.48 13.74
N PHE A 366 -1.88 -0.32 14.76
CA PHE A 366 -2.97 -1.28 14.78
C PHE A 366 -4.17 -0.71 15.56
N LEU A 367 -5.39 -0.92 15.05
CA LEU A 367 -6.63 -0.54 15.72
C LEU A 367 -7.53 -1.78 15.90
N SER A 368 -7.88 -2.08 17.16
CA SER A 368 -8.89 -3.10 17.45
C SER A 368 -10.30 -2.63 17.10
N ASN A 369 -11.24 -3.56 17.02
CA ASN A 369 -12.66 -3.21 17.12
C ASN A 369 -12.96 -2.70 18.53
N PRO A 370 -13.87 -1.73 18.69
CA PRO A 370 -14.37 -1.37 20.00
C PRO A 370 -15.11 -2.54 20.65
N VAL A 371 -14.80 -2.84 21.91
CA VAL A 371 -15.51 -3.84 22.71
C VAL A 371 -16.27 -3.11 23.81
N CYS A 372 -17.59 -3.24 23.80
CA CYS A 372 -18.47 -2.53 24.73
C CYS A 372 -19.05 -3.48 25.78
N ARG A 373 -19.08 -3.02 27.03
CA ARG A 373 -19.77 -3.71 28.13
C ARG A 373 -20.58 -2.70 28.93
N GLN A 374 -21.76 -3.13 29.36
CA GLN A 374 -22.52 -2.41 30.38
C GLN A 374 -21.85 -2.58 31.74
N THR A 375 -21.79 -1.51 32.52
CA THR A 375 -21.31 -1.55 33.90
C THR A 375 -22.13 -2.55 34.72
N PRO A 376 -21.52 -3.57 35.34
CA PRO A 376 -22.22 -4.52 36.20
C PRO A 376 -22.95 -3.79 37.34
N PHE A 377 -24.17 -4.22 37.65
CA PHE A 377 -24.93 -3.62 38.76
C PHE A 377 -24.19 -3.72 40.10
N SER A 378 -23.43 -4.79 40.32
CA SER A 378 -22.59 -5.00 41.49
C SER A 378 -21.45 -3.98 41.63
N ALA A 379 -21.03 -3.33 40.53
CA ALA A 379 -19.99 -2.31 40.55
C ALA A 379 -20.55 -0.97 41.05
N CYS A 380 -21.87 -0.83 41.00
CA CYS A 380 -22.63 0.18 41.69
C CYS A 380 -22.85 -0.26 43.15
N SER A 381 -21.79 -0.33 43.96
CA SER A 381 -21.99 -0.44 45.41
C SER A 381 -22.82 0.77 45.86
N GLN A 382 -23.89 0.56 46.66
CA GLN A 382 -24.66 1.66 47.26
C GLN A 382 -23.69 2.68 47.86
N ALA A 383 -23.61 3.87 47.24
CA ALA A 383 -22.69 4.91 47.67
C ALA A 383 -23.25 5.75 48.82
N PHE A 384 -24.23 5.22 49.55
CA PHE A 384 -24.92 5.90 50.62
C PHE A 384 -25.03 5.04 51.88
N SER A 385 -25.08 5.68 53.03
CA SER A 385 -25.35 5.06 54.33
C SER A 385 -26.53 5.78 54.99
N LEU A 386 -27.40 5.03 55.67
CA LEU A 386 -28.53 5.58 56.41
C LEU A 386 -28.80 4.76 57.68
N PHE A 387 -28.48 5.34 58.82
CA PHE A 387 -28.80 4.84 60.16
C PHE A 387 -30.04 5.54 60.70
N VAL A 388 -31.01 4.74 61.15
CA VAL A 388 -32.24 5.22 61.78
C VAL A 388 -32.35 4.52 63.14
N PRO A 389 -32.34 5.25 64.26
CA PRO A 389 -32.51 4.65 65.58
C PRO A 389 -33.86 3.95 65.73
N ASP A 390 -33.92 2.89 66.52
CA ASP A 390 -35.20 2.23 66.84
C ASP A 390 -35.90 2.86 68.05
N ALA A 391 -35.16 3.59 68.90
CA ALA A 391 -35.65 4.18 70.14
C ALA A 391 -34.92 5.49 70.49
N PHE A 392 -35.58 6.36 71.26
CA PHE A 392 -34.96 7.53 71.91
C PHE A 392 -35.69 7.89 73.22
N SER A 393 -35.00 8.59 74.12
CA SER A 393 -35.46 8.90 75.48
C SER A 393 -35.16 10.36 75.84
N PRO A 394 -36.10 11.31 75.61
CA PRO A 394 -35.91 12.72 75.94
C PRO A 394 -36.02 12.98 77.46
N ASN A 395 -35.08 12.46 78.25
CA ASN A 395 -35.04 12.56 79.71
C ASN A 395 -34.06 13.65 80.21
N GLY A 396 -33.28 14.26 79.31
CA GLY A 396 -32.34 15.35 79.60
C GLY A 396 -31.00 14.88 80.15
N ASP A 397 -30.65 13.59 80.01
CA ASP A 397 -29.34 13.06 80.42
C ASP A 397 -28.23 13.26 79.36
N GLY A 398 -28.57 13.80 78.19
CA GLY A 398 -27.67 14.03 77.07
C GLY A 398 -27.49 12.83 76.14
N ILE A 399 -28.16 11.70 76.39
CA ILE A 399 -28.00 10.44 75.68
C ILE A 399 -29.32 10.06 75.01
N ASN A 400 -29.35 10.03 73.67
CA ASN A 400 -30.53 9.73 72.88
C ASN A 400 -31.75 10.62 73.22
N ASP A 401 -31.53 11.87 73.60
CA ASP A 401 -32.61 12.83 73.88
C ASP A 401 -33.44 13.21 72.65
N THR A 402 -32.93 12.92 71.46
CA THR A 402 -33.62 13.20 70.21
C THR A 402 -33.52 12.02 69.25
N PHE A 403 -34.55 11.86 68.43
CA PHE A 403 -34.54 10.97 67.29
C PHE A 403 -33.73 11.60 66.16
N GLU A 404 -32.45 11.24 66.11
CA GLU A 404 -31.46 11.71 65.14
C GLU A 404 -31.19 10.64 64.07
N VAL A 405 -31.51 10.96 62.81
CA VAL A 405 -31.19 10.10 61.66
C VAL A 405 -29.83 10.50 61.10
N LYS A 406 -28.94 9.52 60.90
CA LYS A 406 -27.58 9.75 60.38
C LYS A 406 -27.43 9.13 59.00
N GLY A 407 -26.73 9.82 58.09
CA GLY A 407 -26.45 9.25 56.78
C GLY A 407 -25.51 10.10 55.94
N GLU A 408 -24.90 9.45 54.95
CA GLU A 408 -23.98 10.05 53.97
C GLU A 408 -24.40 9.64 52.55
N GLY A 409 -24.05 10.46 51.55
CA GLY A 409 -24.38 10.17 50.15
C GLY A 409 -25.86 10.36 49.77
N LEU A 410 -26.60 11.16 50.55
CA LEU A 410 -28.04 11.39 50.37
C LEU A 410 -28.30 12.80 49.78
N ASP A 411 -29.02 12.89 48.67
CA ASP A 411 -29.58 14.12 48.10
C ASP A 411 -31.12 14.12 48.25
N ASN A 412 -31.76 15.30 48.20
CA ASN A 412 -33.24 15.43 48.32
C ASN A 412 -33.83 14.70 49.55
N PHE A 413 -33.13 14.72 50.68
CA PHE A 413 -33.57 14.05 51.91
C PHE A 413 -34.84 14.70 52.47
N THR A 414 -35.79 13.87 52.90
CA THR A 414 -36.98 14.26 53.64
C THR A 414 -37.31 13.21 54.68
N ILE A 415 -37.79 13.65 55.85
CA ILE A 415 -38.30 12.80 56.92
C ILE A 415 -39.64 13.33 57.40
N GLN A 416 -40.57 12.42 57.64
CA GLN A 416 -41.85 12.68 58.29
C GLN A 416 -42.08 11.66 59.40
N ILE A 417 -42.54 12.10 60.55
CA ILE A 417 -42.91 11.25 61.69
C ILE A 417 -44.40 11.42 61.94
N PHE A 418 -45.11 10.33 62.17
CA PHE A 418 -46.55 10.27 62.26
C PHE A 418 -46.99 9.68 63.60
N ASN A 419 -48.12 10.16 64.11
CA ASN A 419 -48.83 9.49 65.20
C ASN A 419 -49.59 8.25 64.71
N GLY A 420 -50.23 7.52 65.63
CA GLY A 420 -51.01 6.32 65.31
C GLY A 420 -52.25 6.55 64.43
N TRP A 421 -52.67 7.81 64.23
CA TRP A 421 -53.78 8.19 63.35
C TRP A 421 -53.30 8.72 61.98
N GLY A 422 -51.98 8.74 61.73
CA GLY A 422 -51.40 9.22 60.47
C GLY A 422 -51.21 10.74 60.36
N ASN A 423 -51.38 11.50 61.45
CA ASN A 423 -51.05 12.93 61.45
C ASN A 423 -49.54 13.12 61.59
N VAL A 424 -48.96 14.02 60.79
CA VAL A 424 -47.55 14.40 60.85
C VAL A 424 -47.29 15.16 62.15
N LEU A 425 -46.38 14.63 62.97
CA LEU A 425 -45.90 15.25 64.20
C LEU A 425 -44.60 16.03 64.00
N PHE A 426 -43.76 15.57 63.07
CA PHE A 426 -42.49 16.20 62.73
C PHE A 426 -42.20 16.00 61.24
N GLN A 427 -41.64 17.03 60.61
CA GLN A 427 -41.16 16.95 59.23
C GLN A 427 -39.89 17.79 59.07
N SER A 428 -38.92 17.25 58.33
CA SER A 428 -37.69 17.96 57.98
C SER A 428 -37.20 17.53 56.60
N ASN A 429 -36.44 18.41 55.94
CA ASN A 429 -35.66 18.12 54.74
C ASN A 429 -34.14 18.15 54.98
N SER A 430 -33.71 18.29 56.24
CA SER A 430 -32.31 18.28 56.65
C SER A 430 -32.03 17.12 57.62
N LEU A 431 -30.91 16.43 57.40
CA LEU A 431 -30.35 15.42 58.32
C LEU A 431 -29.89 16.02 59.65
N SER A 432 -29.60 17.33 59.68
CA SER A 432 -29.17 18.02 60.92
C SER A 432 -30.30 18.22 61.92
N ASN A 433 -31.56 18.04 61.50
CA ASN A 433 -32.71 18.26 62.35
C ASN A 433 -33.16 16.93 62.94
N SER A 434 -33.36 16.91 64.25
CA SER A 434 -33.85 15.75 64.99
C SER A 434 -35.20 16.06 65.65
N TRP A 435 -35.93 15.02 66.03
CA TRP A 435 -37.18 15.16 66.77
C TRP A 435 -36.97 14.85 68.24
N ASN A 436 -37.24 15.80 69.12
CA ASN A 436 -37.09 15.68 70.58
C ASN A 436 -38.33 15.11 71.28
N GLY A 437 -39.33 14.61 70.54
CA GLY A 437 -40.56 14.10 71.14
C GLY A 437 -41.57 15.19 71.55
N THR A 438 -41.47 16.40 71.00
CA THR A 438 -42.48 17.45 71.20
C THR A 438 -43.21 17.78 69.90
N VAL A 439 -44.42 18.33 70.05
CA VAL A 439 -45.24 18.87 68.95
C VAL A 439 -45.77 20.21 69.44
N GLN A 440 -45.45 21.30 68.74
CA GLN A 440 -45.79 22.66 69.20
C GLN A 440 -45.34 22.92 70.64
N ASP A 441 -44.10 22.54 70.96
CA ASP A 441 -43.48 22.66 72.30
C ASP A 441 -44.15 21.85 73.43
N LEU A 442 -45.16 21.03 73.11
CA LEU A 442 -45.80 20.13 74.06
C LEU A 442 -45.24 18.70 73.92
N PRO A 443 -44.87 18.03 75.02
CA PRO A 443 -44.34 16.67 74.98
C PRO A 443 -45.42 15.67 74.58
N VAL A 444 -45.09 14.73 73.69
CA VAL A 444 -46.01 13.64 73.36
C VAL A 444 -45.88 12.49 74.37
N SER A 445 -46.91 11.64 74.42
CA SER A 445 -46.87 10.42 75.25
C SER A 445 -45.89 9.40 74.69
N SER A 446 -45.25 8.62 75.57
CA SER A 446 -44.41 7.50 75.20
C SER A 446 -45.20 6.49 74.36
N GLY A 447 -44.54 5.89 73.38
CA GLY A 447 -45.19 4.97 72.44
C GLY A 447 -44.46 4.85 71.12
N TYR A 448 -45.09 4.14 70.19
CA TYR A 448 -44.57 3.92 68.84
C TYR A 448 -45.04 5.01 67.88
N PHE A 449 -44.11 5.55 67.11
CA PHE A 449 -44.36 6.52 66.05
C PHE A 449 -43.85 5.97 64.73
N THR A 450 -44.62 6.15 63.66
CA THR A 450 -44.19 5.70 62.33
C THR A 450 -43.39 6.80 61.67
N TYR A 451 -42.31 6.47 60.96
CA TYR A 451 -41.58 7.42 60.15
C TYR A 451 -41.59 7.03 58.67
N LYS A 452 -41.45 8.03 57.81
CA LYS A 452 -41.18 7.89 56.37
C LYS A 452 -40.00 8.79 56.01
N ILE A 453 -38.94 8.19 55.50
CA ILE A 453 -37.75 8.87 55.01
C ILE A 453 -37.69 8.68 53.49
N GLN A 454 -37.46 9.74 52.74
CA GLN A 454 -37.23 9.67 51.30
C GLN A 454 -35.96 10.44 50.93
N PHE A 455 -35.16 9.90 50.03
CA PHE A 455 -33.93 10.53 49.54
C PHE A 455 -33.58 10.01 48.15
N THR A 456 -32.63 10.67 47.51
CA THR A 456 -31.99 10.25 46.26
C THR A 456 -30.54 9.87 46.57
N ASP A 457 -30.07 8.72 46.10
CA ASP A 457 -28.64 8.39 46.18
C ASP A 457 -27.85 9.35 45.28
N LYS A 458 -26.91 10.09 45.88
CA LYS A 458 -26.10 11.10 45.20
C LYS A 458 -25.26 10.52 44.05
N SER A 459 -24.92 9.23 44.09
CA SER A 459 -24.12 8.56 43.06
C SER A 459 -24.94 8.02 41.89
N SER A 460 -26.12 7.45 42.17
CA SER A 460 -26.94 6.75 41.18
C SER A 460 -28.14 7.56 40.67
N GLY A 461 -28.57 8.58 41.43
CA GLY A 461 -29.79 9.33 41.16
C GLY A 461 -31.09 8.56 41.47
N GLU A 462 -31.00 7.36 42.06
CA GLU A 462 -32.16 6.53 42.40
C GLU A 462 -32.87 7.04 43.66
N ARG A 463 -34.21 7.02 43.64
CA ARG A 463 -35.03 7.44 44.78
C ARG A 463 -35.32 6.27 45.70
N PHE A 464 -35.03 6.46 46.98
CA PHE A 464 -35.30 5.50 48.03
C PHE A 464 -36.40 6.02 48.96
N THR A 465 -37.18 5.09 49.51
CA THR A 465 -38.14 5.37 50.58
C THR A 465 -37.98 4.32 51.67
N LYS A 466 -37.69 4.76 52.89
CA LYS A 466 -37.59 3.92 54.08
C LYS A 466 -38.71 4.25 55.04
N THR A 467 -39.45 3.23 55.47
CA THR A 467 -40.50 3.36 56.47
C THR A 467 -40.19 2.44 57.64
N GLY A 468 -40.54 2.88 58.85
CA GLY A 468 -40.37 2.09 60.05
C GLY A 468 -41.05 2.72 61.24
N ALA A 469 -40.79 2.19 62.43
CA ALA A 469 -41.28 2.75 63.67
C ALA A 469 -40.11 3.12 64.58
N VAL A 470 -40.31 4.16 65.40
CA VAL A 470 -39.42 4.54 66.50
C VAL A 470 -40.22 4.52 67.79
N ILE A 471 -39.64 3.99 68.87
CA ILE A 471 -40.24 4.07 70.21
C ILE A 471 -39.70 5.29 70.97
N LEU A 472 -40.60 6.11 71.49
CA LEU A 472 -40.28 7.16 72.46
C LEU A 472 -40.42 6.57 73.87
N LEU A 473 -39.33 6.59 74.62
CA LEU A 473 -39.25 6.15 76.02
C LEU A 473 -39.22 7.37 76.95
N LYS A 474 -39.80 7.27 78.14
CA LYS A 474 -39.68 8.30 79.18
C LYS A 474 -39.03 7.71 80.41
#